data_AF-A0A8I1DT78-F1
#
_entry.id   AF-A0A8I1DT78-F1
#
_cell.length_a   1.000
_cell.length_b   1.000
_cell.length_c   1.000
_cell.angle_alpha   90.00
_cell.angle_beta   90.00
_cell.angle_gamma   90.00
#
_symmetry.space_group_name_H-M   'P 1'
#
loop_
_entity.id
_entity.type
_entity.pdbx_description
1 polymer ?
#
loop_
_entity_poly.entity_id
_entity_poly.type
_entity_poly.pdbx_seq_one_letter_code
_entity_poly.pdbx_strand_id
1 'polypeptide(L)'
;VSMGLGPLMAIYQARFLKYLHARGIADTSKRKVWVFCGDGEMDEPESLGAIALAAREKLDNLIFVVNCNLQRLDGPVRGNGKIIQELEGDFR
;
A
#
# COMPACT_ATOMS: atom_id res chain seq x y z
N VAL A 1 -7.44 15.99 0.28
CA VAL A 1 -7.54 14.54 0.56
C VAL A 1 -6.60 14.20 1.71
N SER A 2 -6.92 13.20 2.53
CA SER A 2 -6.05 12.77 3.64
C SER A 2 -5.07 11.70 3.15
N MET A 3 -3.78 12.02 3.17
CA MET A 3 -2.71 11.08 2.81
C MET A 3 -2.58 10.00 3.89
N GLY A 4 -2.01 8.85 3.55
CA GLY A 4 -1.69 7.74 4.47
C GLY A 4 -2.84 6.77 4.74
N LEU A 5 -4.08 7.26 4.77
CA LEU A 5 -5.25 6.40 5.02
C LEU A 5 -5.55 5.45 3.86
N GLY A 6 -5.23 5.85 2.62
CA GLY A 6 -5.48 5.04 1.42
C GLY A 6 -4.77 3.68 1.45
N PRO A 7 -3.44 3.65 1.59
CA PRO A 7 -2.67 2.41 1.76
C PRO A 7 -3.17 1.50 2.87
N LEU A 8 -3.38 2.05 4.07
CA LEU A 8 -3.86 1.29 5.23
C LEU A 8 -5.22 0.64 4.97
N MET A 9 -6.19 1.44 4.50
CA MET A 9 -7.54 0.95 4.22
C MET A 9 -7.53 -0.12 3.13
N ALA A 10 -6.69 0.02 2.11
CA ALA A 10 -6.61 -0.95 1.03
C ALA A 10 -6.08 -2.32 1.48
N ILE A 11 -5.11 -2.36 2.40
CA ILE A 11 -4.65 -3.61 3.02
C ILE A 11 -5.82 -4.31 3.71
N TYR A 12 -6.57 -3.59 4.53
CA TYR A 12 -7.73 -4.16 5.23
C TYR A 12 -8.88 -4.51 4.28
N GLN A 13 -9.07 -3.75 3.20
CA GLN A 13 -10.06 -4.06 2.17
C GLN A 13 -9.70 -5.37 1.44
N ALA A 14 -8.44 -5.56 1.05
CA ALA A 14 -7.98 -6.78 0.41
C ALA A 14 -8.15 -8.00 1.33
N ARG A 15 -7.81 -7.84 2.62
CA ARG A 15 -8.03 -8.86 3.65
C ARG A 15 -9.52 -9.17 3.83
N PHE A 16 -10.38 -8.15 3.84
CA PHE A 16 -11.83 -8.34 3.98
C PHE A 16 -12.42 -9.08 2.79
N LEU A 17 -11.96 -8.82 1.57
CA LEU A 17 -12.38 -9.58 0.38
C LEU A 17 -12.00 -11.07 0.52
N LYS A 18 -10.79 -11.39 1.00
CA LYS A 18 -10.41 -12.78 1.28
C LYS A 18 -11.28 -13.41 2.35
N TYR A 19 -11.61 -12.67 3.41
CA TYR A 19 -12.55 -13.13 4.44
C TYR A 19 -13.92 -13.48 3.86
N LEU A 20 -14.52 -12.62 3.04
CA LEU A 20 -15.82 -12.87 2.43
C LEU A 20 -15.82 -14.14 1.56
N HIS A 21 -14.75 -14.34 0.79
CA HIS A 21 -14.58 -15.55 -0.04
C HIS A 21 -14.41 -16.80 0.80
N ALA A 22 -13.52 -16.78 1.80
CA ALA A 22 -13.27 -17.91 2.69
C ALA A 22 -14.52 -18.32 3.50
N ARG A 23 -15.41 -17.37 3.78
CA ARG A 23 -16.66 -17.61 4.51
C ARG A 23 -17.85 -17.99 3.61
N GLY A 24 -17.65 -18.06 2.29
CA GLY A 24 -18.73 -18.36 1.33
C GLY A 24 -19.81 -17.29 1.26
N ILE A 25 -19.52 -16.06 1.72
CA ILE A 25 -20.49 -14.94 1.72
C ILE A 25 -20.57 -14.31 0.33
N ALA A 26 -19.43 -14.19 -0.37
CA ALA A 26 -19.36 -13.69 -1.74
C ALA A 26 -18.14 -14.26 -2.48
N ASP A 27 -18.28 -14.55 -3.78
CA ASP A 27 -17.12 -14.88 -4.61
C ASP A 27 -16.34 -13.61 -4.97
N THR A 28 -15.20 -13.41 -4.32
CA THR A 28 -14.29 -12.28 -4.57
C THR A 28 -12.99 -12.72 -5.25
N SER A 29 -12.89 -13.98 -5.70
CA SER A 29 -11.65 -14.58 -6.23
C SER A 29 -11.03 -13.82 -7.42
N LYS A 30 -11.86 -13.13 -8.21
CA LYS A 30 -11.44 -12.32 -9.38
C LYS A 30 -11.28 -10.83 -9.08
N ARG A 31 -11.40 -10.40 -7.83
CA ARG A 31 -11.28 -8.98 -7.44
C ARG A 31 -9.86 -8.66 -7.02
N LYS A 32 -9.38 -7.49 -7.45
CA LYS A 32 -8.12 -6.89 -7.02
C LYS A 32 -8.38 -5.54 -6.38
N VAL A 33 -7.60 -5.21 -5.35
CA VAL A 33 -7.57 -3.90 -4.70
C VAL A 33 -6.32 -3.19 -5.19
N TRP A 34 -6.50 -2.01 -5.78
CA TRP A 34 -5.41 -1.19 -6.29
C TRP A 34 -5.28 0.06 -5.44
N VAL A 35 -4.05 0.35 -5.02
CA VAL A 35 -3.70 1.57 -4.30
C VAL A 35 -2.82 2.40 -5.18
N PHE A 36 -3.20 3.66 -5.39
CA PHE A 36 -2.37 4.65 -6.05
C PHE A 36 -1.97 5.67 -5.01
N CYS A 37 -0.68 5.80 -4.75
CA CYS A 37 -0.11 6.71 -3.77
C CYS A 37 1.17 7.37 -4.31
N GLY A 38 1.56 8.49 -3.73
CA GLY A 38 2.84 9.14 -4.02
C GLY A 38 3.97 8.61 -3.16
N ASP A 39 5.21 8.69 -3.62
CA ASP A 39 6.38 8.40 -2.80
C ASP A 39 6.48 9.31 -1.56
N GLY A 40 6.10 10.59 -1.67
CA GLY A 40 6.03 11.50 -0.52
C GLY A 40 4.94 11.15 0.50
N GLU A 41 3.86 10.48 0.08
CA GLU A 41 2.81 9.99 0.99
C GLU A 41 3.28 8.78 1.81
N MET A 42 4.32 8.08 1.35
CA MET A 42 4.88 6.92 2.06
C MET A 42 5.62 7.30 3.36
N ASP A 43 5.88 8.59 3.59
CA ASP A 43 6.43 9.11 4.86
C ASP A 43 5.40 9.11 6.00
N GLU A 44 4.09 9.03 5.69
CA GLU A 44 3.04 8.93 6.71
C GLU A 44 3.10 7.56 7.42
N PRO A 45 3.04 7.49 8.76
CA PRO A 45 3.10 6.22 9.50
C PRO A 45 2.05 5.19 9.03
N GLU A 46 0.87 5.66 8.65
CA GLU A 46 -0.24 4.84 8.18
C GLU A 46 0.06 4.18 6.82
N SER A 47 0.88 4.82 5.98
CA SER A 47 1.22 4.32 4.63
C SER A 47 2.00 3.00 4.67
N LEU A 48 2.92 2.87 5.63
CA LEU A 48 3.81 1.72 5.76
C LEU A 48 3.47 0.81 6.94
N GLY A 49 2.80 1.32 7.98
CA GLY A 49 2.65 0.61 9.27
C GLY A 49 1.96 -0.76 9.20
N ALA A 50 1.18 -1.03 8.15
CA ALA A 50 0.47 -2.30 7.97
C ALA A 50 1.01 -3.18 6.82
N ILE A 51 2.08 -2.81 6.11
CA ILE A 51 2.55 -3.59 4.95
C ILE A 51 2.94 -5.03 5.32
N ALA A 52 3.52 -5.23 6.51
CA ALA A 52 3.87 -6.55 7.02
C ALA A 52 2.63 -7.45 7.22
N LEU A 53 1.45 -6.87 7.51
CA LEU A 53 0.19 -7.62 7.58
C LEU A 53 -0.17 -8.21 6.21
N ALA A 54 0.03 -7.45 5.13
CA ALA A 54 -0.28 -7.91 3.78
C ALA A 54 0.55 -9.14 3.40
N ALA A 55 1.84 -9.15 3.77
CA ALA A 55 2.71 -10.32 3.59
C ALA A 55 2.26 -11.51 4.44
N ARG A 56 1.97 -11.30 5.73
CA ARG A 56 1.51 -12.36 6.66
C ARG A 56 0.20 -13.01 6.23
N GLU A 57 -0.75 -12.22 5.75
CA GLU A 57 -2.07 -12.68 5.30
C GLU A 57 -2.06 -13.12 3.82
N LYS A 58 -0.88 -13.10 3.16
CA LYS A 58 -0.68 -13.47 1.76
C LYS A 58 -1.66 -12.76 0.81
N LEU A 59 -1.75 -11.44 0.89
CA LEU A 59 -2.72 -10.65 0.12
C LEU A 59 -2.32 -10.50 -1.35
N ASP A 60 -2.32 -11.59 -2.11
CA ASP A 60 -2.12 -11.63 -3.59
C ASP A 60 -3.17 -10.84 -4.40
N ASN A 61 -4.23 -10.36 -3.75
CA ASN A 61 -5.29 -9.55 -4.32
C ASN A 61 -5.08 -8.04 -4.11
N LEU A 62 -3.94 -7.62 -3.54
CA LEU A 62 -3.58 -6.24 -3.31
C LEU A 62 -2.42 -5.82 -4.21
N ILE A 63 -2.55 -4.68 -4.90
CA ILE A 63 -1.50 -4.08 -5.72
C ILE A 63 -1.28 -2.65 -5.27
N PHE A 64 -0.02 -2.33 -4.94
CA PHE A 64 0.44 -0.97 -4.70
C PHE A 64 1.06 -0.40 -5.98
N VAL A 65 0.64 0.80 -6.33
CA VAL A 65 1.20 1.61 -7.41
C VAL A 65 1.70 2.91 -6.78
N VAL A 66 2.99 2.92 -6.45
CA VAL A 66 3.64 4.10 -5.89
C VAL A 66 4.22 4.93 -7.02
N ASN A 67 3.74 6.16 -7.16
CA ASN A 67 4.31 7.12 -8.10
C ASN A 67 5.56 7.76 -7.50
N CYS A 68 6.73 7.26 -7.89
CA CYS A 68 8.02 7.78 -7.47
C CYS A 68 8.50 8.90 -8.39
N ASN A 69 7.86 10.08 -8.30
CA ASN A 69 8.30 11.27 -9.02
C ASN A 69 9.45 12.02 -8.31
N LEU A 70 9.90 11.50 -7.16
CA LEU A 70 11.02 11.97 -6.33
C LEU A 70 10.75 13.31 -5.61
N GLN A 71 9.51 13.80 -5.62
CA GLN A 71 9.15 15.14 -5.15
C GLN A 71 7.87 15.10 -4.29
N ARG A 72 7.88 15.88 -3.21
CA ARG A 72 6.70 16.30 -2.44
C ARG A 72 6.44 17.79 -2.68
N LEU A 73 5.39 18.34 -2.06
CA LEU A 73 4.98 19.73 -2.26
C LEU A 73 6.11 20.74 -2.04
N ASP A 74 6.92 20.53 -1.00
CA ASP A 74 8.00 21.45 -0.61
C ASP A 74 9.42 20.95 -0.97
N GLY A 75 9.53 20.13 -2.01
CA GLY A 75 10.83 19.68 -2.55
C GLY A 75 11.03 18.16 -2.56
N PRO A 76 12.28 17.66 -2.61
CA PRO A 76 12.53 16.24 -2.80
C PRO A 76 12.13 15.40 -1.58
N VAL A 77 11.62 14.19 -1.81
CA VAL A 77 11.25 13.23 -0.74
C VAL A 77 12.50 12.75 0.01
N ARG A 78 13.57 12.44 -0.74
CA ARG A 78 14.89 12.11 -0.20
C ARG A 78 15.96 12.85 -1.01
N GLY A 79 16.34 14.05 -0.60
CA GLY A 79 17.30 14.89 -1.34
C GLY A 79 18.71 14.28 -1.50
N ASN A 80 19.19 13.55 -0.48
CA ASN A 80 20.51 12.88 -0.48
C ASN A 80 20.41 11.35 -0.47
N GLY A 81 19.19 10.82 -0.61
CA GLY A 81 18.92 9.39 -0.53
C GLY A 81 18.32 8.87 -1.82
N LYS A 82 17.84 7.62 -1.80
CA LYS A 82 17.11 7.06 -2.93
C LYS A 82 15.82 6.40 -2.45
N ILE A 83 14.72 7.14 -2.55
CA ILE A 83 13.41 6.71 -2.04
C ILE A 83 12.93 5.39 -2.66
N ILE A 84 13.25 5.14 -3.94
CA ILE A 84 12.86 3.89 -4.61
C ILE A 84 13.51 2.68 -3.93
N GLN A 85 14.80 2.77 -3.56
CA GLN A 85 15.51 1.68 -2.89
C GLN A 85 15.08 1.51 -1.42
N GLU A 86 14.74 2.61 -0.76
CA GLU A 86 14.16 2.58 0.59
C GLU A 86 12.82 1.81 0.57
N LEU A 87 11.91 2.20 -0.34
CA LEU A 87 10.65 1.50 -0.54
C LEU A 87 10.84 0.05 -1.01
N GLU A 88 11.80 -0.23 -1.90
CA GLU A 88 12.12 -1.62 -2.27
C GLU A 88 12.53 -2.44 -1.04
N GLY A 89 13.31 -1.86 -0.13
CA GLY A 89 13.72 -2.51 1.11
C GLY A 89 12.56 -2.79 2.06
N ASP A 90 11.65 -1.82 2.21
CA ASP A 90 10.49 -1.95 3.09
C ASP A 90 9.44 -2.96 2.58
N PHE A 91 9.30 -3.09 1.26
CA PHE A 91 8.30 -3.96 0.63
C PHE A 91 8.78 -5.40 0.33
N ARG A 92 10.05 -5.71 0.57
CA ARG A 92 10.66 -7.01 0.26
C ARG A 92 10.61 -8.00 1.43
#